data_AF-A0A061HW60-F1
#
_entry.id   AF-A0A061HW60-F1
#
_cell.length_a   1.000
_cell.length_b   1.000
_cell.length_c   1.000
_cell.angle_alpha   90.00
_cell.angle_beta   90.00
_cell.angle_gamma   90.00
#
_symmetry.space_group_name_H-M   'P 1'
#
loop_
_entity.id
_entity.type
_entity.pdbx_description
1 polymer ?
#
loop_
_entity_poly.entity_id
_entity_poly.type
_entity_poly.pdbx_seq_one_letter_code
_entity_poly.pdbx_strand_id
1 'polypeptide(L)' 'MVTLLISKIWEEYPDRIMNNFSVMRLPKVSDTVVEPYNATLSVHQLVENTETYCIDNEALYDICFRTFKLTTPT' A
#
# COMPACT_ATOMS: atom_id res chain seq x y z
N MET A 1 -12.27 3.54 0.64
CA MET A 1 -12.61 4.01 -0.73
C MET A 1 -12.00 3.09 -1.78
N VAL A 2 -10.68 2.89 -1.80
CA VAL A 2 -10.00 2.02 -2.78
C VAL A 2 -10.49 0.57 -2.74
N THR A 3 -10.69 0.00 -1.54
CA THR A 3 -11.19 -1.37 -1.40
C THR A 3 -12.59 -1.57 -1.96
N LEU A 4 -13.49 -0.60 -1.78
CA LEU A 4 -14.86 -0.66 -2.33
C LEU A 4 -14.85 -0.66 -3.87
N LEU A 5 -13.96 0.13 -4.46
CA LEU A 5 -13.82 0.22 -5.92
C LEU A 5 -13.31 -1.12 -6.49
N ILE A 6 -12.31 -1.71 -5.83
CA ILE A 6 -11.78 -3.03 -6.18
C ILE A 6 -12.88 -4.10 -6.10
N SER A 7 -13.67 -4.13 -5.02
CA SER A 7 -14.77 -5.10 -4.92
C SER A 7 -15.79 -4.96 -6.05
N LYS A 8 -16.07 -3.73 -6.51
CA LYS A 8 -16.99 -3.49 -7.63
C LYS A 8 -16.43 -3.90 -8.98
N ILE A 9 -15.13 -3.65 -9.23
CA ILE A 9 -14.47 -4.08 -10.47
C ILE A 9 -14.35 -5.61 -10.52
N TRP A 10 -14.09 -6.26 -9.38
CA TRP A 10 -14.06 -7.72 -9.30
C TRP A 10 -15.43 -8.34 -9.63
N GLU A 11 -16.52 -7.72 -9.15
CA GLU A 11 -17.89 -8.15 -9.42
C GLU A 11 -18.26 -8.04 -10.91
N GLU A 12 -17.78 -7.01 -11.61
CA GLU A 12 -18.05 -6.83 -13.06
C GLU A 12 -17.10 -7.63 -13.97
N TYR A 13 -15.85 -7.87 -13.54
CA TYR A 13 -14.82 -8.49 -14.37
C TYR A 13 -14.01 -9.56 -13.59
N PRO A 14 -14.62 -10.71 -13.26
CA PRO A 14 -13.97 -11.74 -12.43
C PRO A 14 -12.79 -12.44 -13.12
N ASP A 15 -12.76 -12.49 -14.45
CA ASP A 15 -11.69 -13.16 -15.23
C ASP A 15 -10.43 -12.30 -15.46
N ARG A 16 -10.37 -11.10 -14.87
CA ARG A 16 -9.23 -10.18 -15.03
C ARG A 16 -8.31 -10.27 -13.81
N ILE A 17 -7.00 -10.37 -14.07
CA ILE A 17 -5.99 -10.24 -13.03
C ILE A 17 -6.03 -8.80 -12.49
N MET A 18 -6.17 -8.66 -11.17
CA MET A 18 -6.20 -7.37 -10.49
C MET A 18 -4.97 -7.19 -9.62
N ASN A 19 -4.15 -6.21 -9.98
CA ASN A 19 -2.92 -5.87 -9.28
C ASN A 19 -3.13 -4.61 -8.47
N ASN A 20 -2.82 -4.66 -7.18
CA ASN A 20 -2.87 -3.51 -6.31
C ASN A 20 -1.48 -3.17 -5.76
N PHE A 21 -1.07 -1.92 -5.90
CA PHE A 21 0.18 -1.41 -5.32
C PHE A 21 -0.17 -0.57 -4.10
N SER A 22 0.03 -1.15 -2.92
CA SER A 22 -0.27 -0.51 -1.65
C SER A 22 1.00 0.00 -0.99
N VAL A 23 1.00 1.27 -0.59
CA VAL A 23 2.11 1.86 0.17
C VAL A 23 1.84 1.71 1.65
N MET A 24 2.63 0.88 2.32
CA MET A 24 2.62 0.72 3.76
C MET A 24 3.44 1.86 4.39
N ARG A 25 2.80 2.64 5.25
CA ARG A 25 3.43 3.73 5.99
C ARG A 25 3.77 3.24 7.39
N LEU A 26 5.00 3.52 7.83
CA LEU A 26 5.48 3.21 9.18
C LEU A 26 5.46 4.47 10.06
N PRO A 27 5.37 4.31 11.39
CA PRO A 27 5.18 5.42 12.33
C PRO A 27 6.32 6.44 12.36
N LYS A 28 7.49 6.13 11.78
CA LYS A 28 8.60 7.09 11.64
C LYS A 28 8.39 8.11 10.51
N VAL A 29 7.55 7.78 9.53
CA VAL A 29 7.35 8.57 8.29
C VAL A 29 5.91 9.13 8.21
N SER A 30 5.03 8.75 9.15
CA SER A 30 3.62 9.15 9.13
C SER A 30 3.14 9.77 10.43
N ASP A 31 2.48 10.92 10.30
CA ASP A 31 1.86 11.66 11.40
C ASP A 31 0.44 11.16 11.74
N THR A 32 -0.08 10.15 11.03
CA THR A 32 -1.47 9.69 11.22
C THR A 32 -1.57 8.50 12.16
N VAL A 33 -2.12 8.72 13.36
CA VAL A 33 -2.31 7.68 14.38
C VAL A 33 -3.31 6.57 14.01
N VAL A 34 -4.14 6.78 12.98
CA VAL A 34 -5.19 5.84 12.54
C VAL A 34 -4.76 4.92 11.40
N GLU A 35 -3.55 5.07 10.88
CA GLU A 35 -3.01 4.24 9.82
C GLU A 35 -2.98 2.74 10.08
N PRO A 36 -2.56 2.24 11.27
CA PRO A 36 -2.55 0.80 11.50
C PRO A 36 -3.96 0.19 11.38
N TYR A 37 -5.00 0.91 11.84
CA TYR A 37 -6.39 0.46 11.68
C TYR A 37 -6.81 0.42 10.21
N ASN A 38 -6.47 1.46 9.46
CA ASN A 38 -6.79 1.52 8.03
C ASN A 38 -6.05 0.45 7.22
N ALA A 39 -4.80 0.16 7.58
CA ALA A 39 -4.01 -0.89 6.94
C ALA A 39 -4.61 -2.27 7.21
N THR A 40 -4.90 -2.60 8.47
CA THR A 40 -5.51 -3.90 8.81
C THR A 40 -6.86 -4.11 8.14
N LEU A 41 -7.73 -3.08 8.16
CA LEU A 41 -9.05 -3.16 7.53
C LEU A 41 -8.94 -3.30 6.00
N SER A 42 -8.00 -2.57 5.37
CA SER A 42 -7.84 -2.60 3.92
C SER A 42 -7.21 -3.91 3.45
N VAL A 43 -6.22 -4.45 4.17
CA VAL A 43 -5.56 -5.72 3.84
C VAL A 43 -6.56 -6.88 3.84
N HIS A 44 -7.49 -6.92 4.79
CA HIS A 44 -8.53 -7.95 4.82
C HIS A 44 -9.31 -8.02 3.50
N GLN A 45 -9.72 -6.88 2.96
CA GLN A 45 -10.50 -6.84 1.71
C GLN A 45 -9.63 -7.07 0.47
N LEU A 46 -8.36 -6.69 0.52
CA LEU A 46 -7.44 -6.82 -0.61
C LEU A 46 -6.93 -8.24 -0.80
N VAL A 47 -6.76 -9.01 0.28
CA VAL A 47 -6.26 -10.40 0.23
C VAL A 47 -7.22 -11.33 -0.51
N GLU A 48 -8.51 -11.01 -0.50
CA GLU A 48 -9.56 -11.82 -1.13
C GLU A 48 -9.73 -11.52 -2.62
N ASN A 49 -9.41 -10.29 -3.05
CA ASN A 49 -9.84 -9.77 -4.35
C ASN A 49 -8.69 -9.41 -5.31
N THR A 50 -7.45 -9.29 -4.84
CA THR A 50 -6.33 -8.76 -5.66
C THR A 50 -4.98 -9.37 -5.30
N GLU A 51 -4.07 -9.39 -6.27
CA GLU A 51 -2.65 -9.59 -6.02
C GLU A 51 -2.03 -8.27 -5.53
N THR A 52 -1.65 -8.23 -4.25
CA THR A 52 -1.17 -7.02 -3.58
C THR A 52 0.35 -6.95 -3.51
N TYR A 53 0.92 -5.85 -4.01
CA TYR A 53 2.31 -5.47 -3.81
C TYR A 53 2.38 -4.43 -2.70
N CYS A 54 3.00 -4.81 -1.58
CA CYS A 54 3.24 -3.90 -0.46
C CYS A 54 4.57 -3.20 -0.61
N ILE A 55 4.52 -1.88 -0.77
CA ILE A 55 5.69 -1.01 -0.87
C ILE A 55 5.89 -0.35 0.49
N ASP A 56 7.06 -0.57 1.10
CA ASP A 56 7.42 0.06 2.36
C ASP A 56 8.13 1.39 2.11
N ASN A 57 7.53 2.48 2.57
CA ASN A 57 8.15 3.80 2.48
C ASN A 57 9.45 3.88 3.28
N GLU A 58 9.54 3.32 4.49
CA GLU A 58 10.77 3.37 5.29
C GLU A 58 11.92 2.68 4.56
N ALA A 59 11.67 1.52 3.95
CA ALA A 59 12.67 0.83 3.15
C ALA A 59 13.10 1.65 1.93
N LEU A 60 12.17 2.33 1.26
CA LEU A 60 12.49 3.25 0.15
C LEU A 60 13.34 4.43 0.62
N TYR A 61 13.00 5.05 1.75
CA TYR A 61 13.80 6.11 2.37
C TYR A 61 15.22 5.63 2.69
N ASP A 62 15.36 4.43 3.26
CA ASP A 62 16.66 3.82 3.58
C ASP A 62 17.49 3.57 2.31
N ILE A 63 16.86 3.13 1.21
CA ILE A 63 17.54 2.94 -0.09
C ILE A 63 17.98 4.30 -0.67
N CYS A 64 17.12 5.32 -0.64
CA CYS A 64 17.45 6.67 -1.10
C CYS A 64 18.64 7.26 -0.32
N PHE A 65 18.66 7.04 0.99
CA PHE A 65 19.71 7.57 1.86
C PHE A 65 21.03 6.79 1.75
N ARG A 66 20.97 5.45 1.80
CA ARG A 66 22.18 4.59 1.84
C ARG A 66 22.78 4.33 0.46
N THR A 67 21.94 4.06 -0.54
CA THR A 67 22.40 3.68 -1.88
C THR A 67 22.57 4.91 -2.77
N PHE A 68 21.58 5.81 -2.78
CA PHE A 68 21.60 6.99 -3.65
C PHE A 68 22.24 8.23 -3.01
N LYS A 69 22.59 8.19 -1.71
CA LYS A 69 23.22 9.28 -0.95
C LYS A 69 22.45 10.61 -1.01
N LEU A 70 21.13 10.54 -1.21
CA LEU A 70 20.26 11.70 -1.21
C LEU A 70 19.96 12.08 0.25
N THR A 71 20.37 13.27 0.66
CA THR A 71 20.18 13.78 2.03
C THR A 71 18.74 14.22 2.31
N THR A 72 17.97 14.52 1.26
CA THR A 72 16.55 14.89 1.32
C THR A 72 15.81 14.25 0.15
N PRO A 73 15.19 13.07 0.34
CA PRO A 73 14.25 12.54 -0.63
C PRO A 73 12.98 13.42 -0.63
N THR A 74 12.66 14.01 -1.79
CA THR A 74 11.43 14.79 -2.06
C THR A 74 10.37 13.93 -2.74
#